data_AF-A0A8S9L8D9-F1
#
_entry.id   AF-A0A8S9L8D9-F1
#
_cell.length_a   1.000
_cell.length_b   1.000
_cell.length_c   1.000
_cell.angle_alpha   90.00
_cell.angle_beta   90.00
_cell.angle_gamma   90.00
#
_symmetry.space_group_name_H-M   'P 1'
#
loop_
_entity.id
_entity.type
_entity.pdbx_description
1 polymer ?
#
loop_
_entity_poly.entity_id
_entity_poly.type
_entity_poly.pdbx_seq_one_letter_code
_entity_poly.pdbx_strand_id
1 'polypeptide(L)' 'MQDNAVVINSIIGWKSSIGRWSRVQASGDDNERLGITILGEAVTVEDEVAVIGSIVLQNKTLNASVQDDIIL' A
#
# COMPACT_ATOMS: atom_id res chain seq x y z
N MET A 1 -10.41 3.15 5.19
CA MET A 1 -10.23 1.69 5.10
C MET A 1 -11.62 1.09 5.02
N GLN A 2 -11.87 0.23 4.03
CA GLN A 2 -13.16 -0.43 3.83
C GLN A 2 -13.13 -1.87 4.36
N ASP A 3 -14.25 -2.57 4.22
CA ASP A 3 -14.44 -3.93 4.76
C ASP A 3 -13.41 -4.93 4.23
N ASN A 4 -12.94 -5.83 5.13
CA ASN A 4 -11.96 -6.88 4.83
C ASN A 4 -10.60 -6.38 4.30
N ALA A 5 -10.34 -5.07 4.35
CA ALA A 5 -9.02 -4.54 4.06
C ALA A 5 -8.01 -4.95 5.13
N VAL A 6 -6.74 -5.03 4.76
CA VAL A 6 -5.64 -5.37 5.68
C VAL A 6 -4.52 -4.36 5.54
N VAL A 7 -4.01 -3.86 6.67
CA VAL A 7 -2.82 -2.99 6.73
C VAL A 7 -1.84 -3.55 7.75
N ILE A 8 -0.65 -3.95 7.33
CA ILE A 8 0.37 -4.58 8.18
C ILE A 8 1.74 -4.03 7.79
N ASN A 9 2.63 -3.72 8.75
CA ASN A 9 4.01 -3.27 8.47
C ASN A 9 4.07 -2.15 7.41
N SER A 10 3.19 -1.15 7.56
CA SER A 10 2.96 -0.13 6.53
C SER A 10 2.80 1.26 7.13
N ILE A 11 3.25 2.27 6.40
CA ILE A 11 3.01 3.69 6.67
C ILE A 11 2.01 4.20 5.64
N ILE A 12 0.87 4.71 6.13
CA ILE A 12 -0.21 5.20 5.27
C ILE A 12 -0.27 6.72 5.38
N GLY A 13 -0.07 7.40 4.25
CA GLY A 13 -0.22 8.84 4.17
C GLY A 13 -1.66 9.30 4.45
N TRP A 14 -1.77 10.50 5.00
CA TRP A 14 -3.02 11.25 5.14
C TRP A 14 -3.85 11.30 3.84
N LYS A 15 -5.18 11.35 4.00
CA LYS A 15 -6.19 11.36 2.92
C LYS A 15 -6.18 10.14 1.98
N SER A 16 -5.38 9.12 2.27
CA SER A 16 -5.38 7.89 1.49
C SER A 16 -6.59 7.03 1.79
N SER A 17 -7.08 6.33 0.78
CA SER A 17 -8.22 5.41 0.87
C SER A 17 -7.79 4.00 0.49
N ILE A 18 -8.25 3.02 1.28
CA ILE A 18 -7.98 1.60 1.06
C ILE A 18 -9.31 0.90 0.80
N GLY A 19 -9.42 0.30 -0.37
CA GLY A 19 -10.58 -0.44 -0.88
C GLY A 19 -10.94 -1.69 -0.06
N ARG A 20 -12.06 -2.30 -0.40
CA ARG A 20 -12.53 -3.57 0.18
C ARG A 20 -11.63 -4.69 -0.28
N TRP A 21 -11.35 -5.63 0.62
CA TRP A 21 -10.45 -6.77 0.34
C TRP A 21 -9.03 -6.39 -0.11
N SER A 22 -8.70 -5.10 -0.08
CA SER A 22 -7.37 -4.61 -0.45
C SER A 22 -6.37 -4.91 0.65
N ARG A 23 -5.13 -5.16 0.27
CA ARG A 23 -4.06 -5.53 1.20
C ARG A 23 -2.90 -4.58 1.04
N VAL A 24 -2.52 -3.90 2.11
CA VAL A 24 -1.32 -3.06 2.15
C VAL A 24 -0.41 -3.67 3.20
N GLN A 25 0.62 -4.37 2.76
CA GLN A 25 1.48 -5.12 3.66
C GLN A 25 2.94 -5.10 3.25
N ALA A 26 3.82 -5.50 4.16
CA ALA A 26 5.21 -5.84 3.86
C ALA A 26 5.67 -6.95 4.81
N SER A 27 6.82 -7.55 4.54
CA SER A 27 7.37 -8.64 5.37
C SER A 27 7.61 -8.23 6.81
N GLY A 28 7.95 -6.96 7.06
CA GLY A 28 8.41 -6.48 8.35
C GLY A 28 9.82 -6.95 8.69
N ASP A 29 10.57 -7.50 7.73
CA ASP A 29 12.00 -7.80 7.90
C ASP A 29 12.81 -6.55 7.57
N ASP A 30 13.50 -6.01 8.58
CA ASP A 30 14.37 -4.83 8.43
C ASP A 30 15.55 -5.07 7.48
N ASN A 31 15.88 -6.34 7.17
CA ASN A 31 16.94 -6.68 6.21
C ASN A 31 16.47 -6.67 4.75
N GLU A 32 15.16 -6.61 4.49
CA GLU A 32 14.63 -6.53 3.13
C GLU A 32 14.62 -5.09 2.61
N ARG A 33 14.94 -4.92 1.32
CA ARG A 33 15.01 -3.60 0.66
C ARG A 33 13.71 -2.79 0.82
N LEU A 34 12.58 -3.48 0.86
CA LEU A 34 11.24 -2.92 1.04
C LEU A 34 10.49 -3.68 2.14
N GLY A 35 11.14 -3.86 3.30
CA GLY A 35 10.54 -4.49 4.48
C GLY A 35 9.32 -3.75 5.06
N ILE A 36 9.07 -2.52 4.60
CA ILE A 36 7.86 -1.73 4.89
C ILE A 36 7.19 -1.27 3.59
N THR A 37 5.87 -1.11 3.63
CA THR A 37 5.11 -0.47 2.55
C THR A 37 4.78 0.98 2.92
N ILE A 38 5.04 1.92 2.02
CA ILE A 38 4.81 3.34 2.24
C ILE A 38 3.84 3.86 1.19
N LEU A 39 2.70 4.41 1.63
CA LEU A 39 1.79 5.17 0.76
C LEU A 39 1.92 6.66 1.07
N GLY A 40 2.11 7.48 0.04
CA GLY A 40 2.13 8.93 0.13
C GLY A 40 0.76 9.55 0.43
N GLU A 41 0.68 10.88 0.39
CA GLU A 41 -0.59 11.60 0.57
C GLU A 41 -1.60 11.26 -0.52
N ALA A 42 -2.88 11.14 -0.14
CA ALA A 42 -3.99 11.01 -1.07
C ALA A 42 -3.78 9.87 -2.09
N VAL A 43 -3.32 8.72 -1.60
CA VAL A 43 -3.21 7.49 -2.39
C VAL A 43 -4.51 6.70 -2.28
N THR A 44 -5.09 6.35 -3.42
CA THR A 44 -6.28 5.51 -3.52
C THR A 44 -5.87 4.10 -3.90
N VAL A 45 -6.15 3.12 -3.04
CA VAL A 45 -6.05 1.70 -3.36
C VAL A 45 -7.46 1.20 -3.66
N GLU A 46 -7.71 0.76 -4.89
CA GLU A 46 -9.00 0.21 -5.31
C GLU A 46 -9.31 -1.12 -4.61
N ASP A 47 -10.57 -1.56 -4.73
CA ASP A 47 -11.03 -2.84 -4.18
C ASP A 47 -10.23 -4.01 -4.79
N GLU A 48 -9.95 -5.04 -3.97
CA GLU A 48 -9.20 -6.25 -4.36
C GLU A 48 -7.73 -6.03 -4.81
N VAL A 49 -7.16 -4.86 -4.53
CA VAL A 49 -5.76 -4.54 -4.86
C VAL A 49 -4.81 -4.89 -3.71
N ALA A 50 -3.69 -5.53 -4.04
CA ALA A 50 -2.61 -5.82 -3.09
C ALA A 50 -1.37 -4.97 -3.36
N VAL A 51 -0.84 -4.36 -2.30
CA VAL A 51 0.37 -3.54 -2.28
C VAL A 51 1.33 -4.19 -1.29
N ILE A 52 2.42 -4.76 -1.78
CA ILE A 52 3.34 -5.58 -0.97
C ILE A 52 4.76 -5.02 -1.07
N GLY A 53 5.36 -4.65 0.06
CA GLY A 53 6.72 -4.10 0.11
C GLY A 53 6.95 -3.01 -0.93
N SER A 54 6.13 -1.96 -0.97
CA SER A 54 6.19 -0.98 -2.07
C SER A 54 6.15 0.46 -1.56
N ILE A 55 6.72 1.39 -2.33
CA ILE A 55 6.64 2.83 -2.06
C ILE A 55 5.78 3.49 -3.12
N VAL A 56 4.70 4.13 -2.72
CA VAL A 56 3.74 4.78 -3.61
C VAL A 56 3.73 6.26 -3.33
N LEU A 57 4.02 7.07 -4.35
CA LEU A 57 4.02 8.52 -4.22
C LEU A 57 2.61 9.11 -4.14
N GLN A 58 2.55 10.37 -3.71
CA GLN A 58 1.31 11.11 -3.49
C GLN A 58 0.41 11.24 -4.73
N ASN A 59 -0.90 11.38 -4.51
CA ASN A 59 -1.93 11.56 -5.53
C ASN A 59 -1.95 10.44 -6.58
N LYS A 60 -1.78 9.18 -6.14
CA LYS A 60 -1.82 8.00 -7.00
C LYS A 60 -3.06 7.16 -6.76
N THR A 61 -3.56 6.55 -7.81
CA THR A 61 -4.62 5.56 -7.74
C THR A 61 -4.06 4.22 -8.22
N LEU A 62 -4.10 3.21 -7.35
CA LEU A 62 -3.69 1.85 -7.65
C LEU A 62 -4.93 1.03 -8.00
N ASN A 63 -5.03 0.65 -9.27
CA ASN A 63 -6.05 -0.24 -9.81
C ASN A 63 -5.51 -1.64 -10.13
N ALA A 64 -4.24 -1.87 -9.85
CA ALA A 64 -3.54 -3.13 -10.06
C ALA A 64 -2.62 -3.40 -8.87
N SER A 65 -2.44 -4.67 -8.54
CA SER A 65 -1.55 -5.08 -7.46
C SER A 65 -0.09 -4.80 -7.81
N VAL A 66 0.66 -4.34 -6.82
CA VAL A 66 2.07 -3.97 -6.95
C VAL A 66 2.87 -4.66 -5.85
N GLN A 67 4.07 -5.10 -6.18
CA GLN A 67 4.96 -5.77 -5.25
C GLN A 67 6.40 -5.35 -5.49
N ASP A 68 7.13 -5.08 -4.40
CA ASP A 68 8.56 -4.80 -4.38
C ASP A 68 9.00 -3.68 -5.33
N ASP A 69 8.11 -2.69 -5.55
CA ASP A 69 8.28 -1.62 -6.54
C ASP A 69 8.07 -0.21 -5.96
N ILE A 70 8.59 0.78 -6.68
CA ILE A 70 8.44 2.20 -6.38
C ILE A 70 7.57 2.85 -7.45
N ILE A 71 6.33 3.17 -7.09
CA ILE A 71 5.37 3.84 -7.97
C ILE A 71 5.58 5.36 -7.87
N LEU A 72 6.11 5.95 -8.96
CA LEU A 72 6.44 7.37 -9.08
C LEU A 72 5.26 8.27 -9.41
#